data_AF-A0A2D4L5D8-F1
#
_entry.id   AF-A0A2D4L5D8-F1
#
_cell.length_a   1.000
_cell.length_b   1.000
_cell.length_c   1.000
_cell.angle_alpha   90.00
_cell.angle_beta   90.00
_cell.angle_gamma   90.00
#
_symmetry.space_group_name_H-M   'P 1'
#
loop_
_entity.id
_entity.type
_entity.pdbx_description
1 polymer ?
#
loop_
_entity_poly.entity_id
_entity_poly.type
_entity_poly.pdbx_seq_one_letter_code
_entity_poly.pdbx_strand_id
1 'polypeptide(L)'
;EPVEPIEAAGLHPTAEQIEMFAYHLPGATLSNLIDIFVSLSQVDGLYFVCNIDNFKFLAKMIQHIPLHLRARYVFCTAPINQKEPFVCTSLLKFARQFSRNEPVMFDWLCRHISWPLVPPKNIKDLVHLEAVHDVLDLYLWLSYRFMDMFPDAGHVRAIQKKLDDIIQIGVLNITRLIQASQVTSEAMGVLVEGLSIDDRLPQAEMTEISTNKEMASGPRRARGPKARSLQSADAQLGLLAQMKGPLTERLIQQGLLSKEVLKQLEKEWLAQQDAHPDVNENRSSTKHKEKKK
;
A
#
# COMPACT_ATOMS: atom_id res chain seq x y z
N GLU A 1 -9.33 26.96 -7.96
CA GLU A 1 -8.10 27.60 -8.43
C GLU A 1 -7.51 26.72 -9.53
N PRO A 2 -6.92 27.26 -10.61
CA PRO A 2 -6.30 26.42 -11.64
C PRO A 2 -5.00 25.78 -11.10
N VAL A 3 -4.66 24.59 -11.60
CA VAL A 3 -3.42 23.89 -11.24
C VAL A 3 -2.23 24.63 -11.85
N GLU A 4 -1.22 24.94 -11.02
CA GLU A 4 0.00 25.58 -11.49
C GLU A 4 0.81 24.65 -12.40
N PRO A 5 1.38 25.16 -13.51
CA PRO A 5 2.25 24.37 -14.38
C PRO A 5 3.54 23.95 -13.68
N ILE A 6 4.07 22.78 -14.03
CA ILE A 6 5.39 22.33 -13.55
C ILE A 6 6.51 23.17 -14.18
N GLU A 7 7.52 23.53 -13.38
CA GLU A 7 8.60 24.43 -13.81
C GLU A 7 9.87 23.71 -14.29
N ALA A 8 10.15 22.50 -13.77
CA ALA A 8 11.40 21.79 -14.04
C ALA A 8 11.25 20.26 -13.95
N ALA A 9 12.18 19.54 -14.56
CA ALA A 9 12.27 18.08 -14.56
C ALA A 9 13.41 17.55 -13.68
N GLY A 10 13.19 16.42 -13.03
CA GLY A 10 14.17 15.79 -12.15
C GLY A 10 15.24 14.99 -12.90
N LEU A 11 16.51 15.17 -12.51
CA LEU A 11 17.65 14.38 -12.95
C LEU A 11 18.24 13.58 -11.78
N HIS A 12 18.77 12.40 -12.06
CA HIS A 12 19.45 11.59 -11.05
C HIS A 12 20.86 11.18 -11.51
N PRO A 13 21.81 10.99 -10.58
CA PRO A 13 23.15 10.51 -10.94
C PRO A 13 23.08 9.11 -11.54
N THR A 14 23.74 8.87 -12.67
CA THR A 14 23.86 7.52 -13.23
C THR A 14 24.92 6.72 -12.51
N ALA A 15 24.83 5.39 -12.60
CA ALA A 15 25.80 4.51 -11.96
C ALA A 15 27.23 4.70 -12.53
N GLU A 16 27.35 4.99 -13.83
CA GLU A 16 28.62 5.25 -14.51
C GLU A 16 29.26 6.56 -14.03
N GLN A 17 28.45 7.60 -13.82
CA GLN A 17 28.92 8.87 -13.24
C GLN A 17 29.49 8.66 -11.83
N ILE A 18 28.79 7.88 -11.00
CA ILE A 18 29.25 7.59 -9.64
C ILE A 18 30.48 6.68 -9.63
N GLU A 19 30.59 5.72 -10.56
CA GLU A 19 31.80 4.91 -10.77
C GLU A 19 33.02 5.78 -11.11
N MET A 20 32.84 6.78 -11.98
CA MET A 20 33.90 7.73 -12.31
C MET A 20 34.37 8.50 -11.06
N PHE A 21 33.45 8.95 -10.21
CA PHE A 21 33.81 9.65 -8.97
C PHE A 21 34.56 8.72 -8.00
N ALA A 22 34.12 7.47 -7.87
CA ALA A 22 34.78 6.50 -7.01
C ALA A 22 36.21 6.15 -7.47
N TYR A 23 36.47 6.17 -8.78
CA TYR A 23 37.82 6.00 -9.33
C TYR A 23 38.76 7.12 -8.86
N HIS A 24 38.28 8.37 -8.85
CA HIS A 24 39.05 9.53 -8.41
C HIS A 24 39.11 9.65 -6.88
N LEU A 25 38.14 9.09 -6.15
CA LEU A 25 37.99 9.18 -4.70
C LEU A 25 37.79 7.79 -4.07
N PRO A 26 38.80 6.88 -4.12
CA PRO A 26 38.63 5.48 -3.73
C PRO A 26 38.37 5.26 -2.23
N GLY A 27 38.69 6.24 -1.38
CA GLY A 27 38.44 6.21 0.07
C GLY A 27 37.07 6.75 0.49
N ALA A 28 36.30 7.34 -0.42
CA ALA A 28 35.01 7.93 -0.10
C ALA A 28 33.90 6.87 -0.02
N THR A 29 33.00 7.00 0.95
CA THR A 29 31.82 6.15 1.04
C THR A 29 30.84 6.49 -0.08
N LEU A 30 30.00 5.53 -0.48
CA LEU A 30 28.99 5.78 -1.53
C LEU A 30 28.05 6.94 -1.17
N SER A 31 27.64 7.07 0.09
CA SER A 31 26.84 8.22 0.54
C SER A 31 27.58 9.55 0.32
N ASN A 32 28.87 9.59 0.66
CA ASN A 32 29.68 10.79 0.48
C ASN A 32 29.93 11.10 -1.00
N LEU A 33 30.14 10.08 -1.84
CA LEU A 33 30.26 10.26 -3.29
C LEU A 33 29.01 10.91 -3.89
N ILE A 34 27.81 10.53 -3.43
CA ILE A 34 26.57 11.18 -3.84
C ILE A 34 26.53 12.64 -3.40
N ASP A 35 26.84 12.94 -2.14
CA ASP A 35 26.83 14.32 -1.64
C ASP A 35 27.82 15.20 -2.44
N ILE A 36 29.03 14.69 -2.72
CA ILE A 36 30.02 15.37 -3.57
C ILE A 36 29.48 15.54 -4.99
N PHE A 37 28.91 14.50 -5.60
CA PHE A 37 28.35 14.58 -6.96
C PHE A 37 27.27 15.67 -7.04
N VAL A 38 26.31 15.68 -6.12
CA VAL A 38 25.24 16.68 -6.09
C VAL A 38 25.82 18.08 -5.91
N SER A 39 26.81 18.25 -5.03
CA SER A 39 27.46 19.55 -4.80
C SER A 39 28.22 20.11 -6.01
N LEU A 40 28.73 19.23 -6.88
CA LEU A 40 29.49 19.60 -8.08
C LEU A 40 28.63 19.63 -9.35
N SER A 41 27.45 19.02 -9.31
CA SER A 41 26.55 18.93 -10.46
C SER A 41 26.02 20.32 -10.84
N GLN A 42 26.01 20.62 -12.13
CA GLN A 42 25.42 21.81 -12.71
C GLN A 42 24.29 21.37 -13.62
N VAL A 43 23.12 21.99 -13.48
CA VAL A 43 21.92 21.69 -14.27
C VAL A 43 21.35 22.98 -14.82
N ASP A 44 20.78 22.92 -16.03
CA ASP A 44 20.07 24.06 -16.61
C ASP A 44 18.80 24.38 -15.81
N GLY A 45 18.31 25.61 -15.90
CA GLY A 45 17.17 26.09 -15.09
C GLY A 45 15.84 25.36 -15.29
N LEU A 46 15.74 24.47 -16.28
CA LEU A 46 14.59 23.58 -16.50
C LEU A 46 14.74 22.22 -15.82
N TYR A 47 15.80 22.01 -15.05
CA TYR A 47 16.10 20.76 -14.38
C TYR A 47 16.52 20.97 -12.93
N PHE A 48 16.30 19.96 -12.11
CA PHE A 48 16.80 19.89 -10.74
C PHE A 48 17.30 18.48 -10.43
N VAL A 49 18.21 18.33 -9.47
CA VAL A 49 18.64 17.00 -9.03
C VAL A 49 17.60 16.43 -8.07
N CYS A 50 17.09 15.23 -8.38
CA CYS A 50 16.10 14.54 -7.56
C CYS A 50 16.56 14.31 -6.12
N ASN A 51 15.61 14.11 -5.21
CA ASN A 51 15.92 13.71 -3.83
C ASN A 51 16.63 12.34 -3.82
N ILE A 52 17.75 12.25 -3.09
CA ILE A 52 18.62 11.05 -3.00
C ILE A 52 18.70 10.53 -1.55
N ASP A 53 17.83 10.97 -0.65
CA ASP A 53 17.89 10.66 0.78
C ASP A 53 17.72 9.16 1.05
N ASN A 54 16.75 8.51 0.40
CA ASN A 54 16.55 7.06 0.51
C ASN A 54 17.79 6.29 0.05
N PHE A 55 18.38 6.68 -1.09
CA PHE A 55 19.60 6.04 -1.59
C PHE A 55 20.76 6.22 -0.61
N LYS A 56 20.95 7.42 -0.04
CA LYS A 56 21.99 7.68 0.98
C LYS A 56 21.75 6.89 2.26
N PHE A 57 20.50 6.75 2.70
CA PHE A 57 20.14 5.92 3.85
C PHE A 57 20.57 4.46 3.63
N LEU A 58 20.22 3.88 2.47
CA LEU A 58 20.62 2.51 2.14
C LEU A 58 22.14 2.37 2.02
N ALA A 59 22.81 3.34 1.38
CA ALA A 59 24.26 3.36 1.23
C ALA A 59 24.99 3.33 2.58
N LYS A 60 24.50 4.07 3.57
CA LYS A 60 25.00 4.04 4.95
C LYS A 60 24.71 2.70 5.62
N MET A 61 23.49 2.18 5.47
CA MET A 61 23.07 0.91 6.09
C MET A 61 23.92 -0.29 5.64
N ILE A 62 24.22 -0.40 4.34
CA ILE A 62 25.00 -1.52 3.78
C ILE A 62 26.51 -1.23 3.67
N GLN A 63 26.99 -0.10 4.19
CA GLN A 63 28.37 0.35 4.03
C GLN A 63 29.41 -0.71 4.49
N HIS A 64 29.12 -1.40 5.59
CA HIS A 64 30.00 -2.41 6.19
C HIS A 64 30.06 -3.74 5.42
N ILE A 65 29.22 -3.94 4.40
CA ILE A 65 29.18 -5.17 3.60
C ILE A 65 30.16 -5.02 2.43
N PRO A 66 31.03 -6.01 2.17
CA PRO A 66 32.00 -5.96 1.07
C PRO A 66 31.32 -6.23 -0.28
N LEU A 67 30.69 -5.20 -0.84
CA LEU A 67 30.09 -5.20 -2.18
C LEU A 67 30.92 -4.36 -3.14
N HIS A 68 31.06 -4.84 -4.37
CA HIS A 68 31.55 -4.03 -5.48
C HIS A 68 30.60 -2.85 -5.74
N LEU A 69 31.14 -1.75 -6.26
CA LEU A 69 30.42 -0.49 -6.37
C LEU A 69 29.13 -0.62 -7.19
N ARG A 70 29.18 -1.32 -8.32
CA ARG A 70 28.00 -1.55 -9.17
C ARG A 70 26.86 -2.24 -8.44
N ALA A 71 27.13 -3.34 -7.72
CA ALA A 71 26.09 -4.01 -6.95
C ALA A 71 25.58 -3.13 -5.82
N ARG A 72 26.50 -2.45 -5.09
CA ARG A 72 26.12 -1.53 -4.03
C ARG A 72 25.17 -0.44 -4.52
N TYR A 73 25.47 0.17 -5.67
CA TYR A 73 24.60 1.15 -6.31
C TYR A 73 23.22 0.55 -6.58
N VAL A 74 23.15 -0.63 -7.20
CA VAL A 74 21.88 -1.31 -7.49
C VAL A 74 21.08 -1.58 -6.21
N PHE A 75 21.69 -2.13 -5.15
CA PHE A 75 21.01 -2.32 -3.86
C PHE A 75 20.47 -1.00 -3.27
N CYS A 76 21.20 0.11 -3.43
CA CYS A 76 20.74 1.42 -2.96
C CYS A 76 19.63 2.05 -3.82
N THR A 77 19.39 1.54 -5.03
CA THR A 77 18.26 1.94 -5.87
C THR A 77 17.00 1.08 -5.66
N ALA A 78 17.07 0.08 -4.77
CA ALA A 78 15.91 -0.77 -4.50
C ALA A 78 14.78 0.05 -3.85
N PRO A 79 13.53 -0.04 -4.35
CA PRO A 79 12.41 0.72 -3.84
C PRO A 79 11.93 0.08 -2.54
N ILE A 80 12.42 0.55 -1.39
CA ILE A 80 12.02 0.05 -0.09
C ILE A 80 11.47 1.16 0.81
N ASN A 81 10.53 0.79 1.66
CA ASN A 81 10.07 1.67 2.73
C ASN A 81 11.07 1.66 3.89
N GLN A 82 11.88 2.71 4.01
CA GLN A 82 12.88 2.84 5.08
C GLN A 82 12.28 2.91 6.50
N LYS A 83 10.97 3.18 6.61
CA LYS A 83 10.26 3.20 7.91
C LYS A 83 9.97 1.81 8.42
N GLU A 84 9.95 0.79 7.56
CA GLU A 84 9.68 -0.59 7.94
C GLU A 84 10.97 -1.34 8.31
N PRO A 85 11.23 -1.59 9.61
CA PRO A 85 12.51 -2.17 10.05
C PRO A 85 12.74 -3.58 9.51
N PHE A 86 11.66 -4.33 9.27
CA PHE A 86 11.72 -5.68 8.73
C PHE A 86 12.22 -5.68 7.27
N VAL A 87 11.79 -4.72 6.45
CA VAL A 87 12.24 -4.56 5.06
C VAL A 87 13.72 -4.16 5.03
N CYS A 88 14.12 -3.19 5.85
CA CYS A 88 15.53 -2.78 6.01
C CYS A 88 16.43 -3.96 6.43
N THR A 89 15.99 -4.75 7.40
CA THR A 89 16.69 -5.95 7.87
C THR A 89 16.80 -7.00 6.75
N SER A 90 15.76 -7.15 5.94
CA SER A 90 15.74 -8.08 4.82
C SER A 90 16.71 -7.68 3.72
N LEU A 91 16.75 -6.40 3.32
CA LEU A 91 17.76 -5.86 2.40
C LEU A 91 19.17 -6.15 2.92
N LEU A 92 19.42 -5.91 4.21
CA LEU A 92 20.71 -6.15 4.83
C LEU A 92 21.12 -7.64 4.75
N LYS A 93 20.19 -8.56 5.00
CA LYS A 93 20.45 -10.00 4.85
C LYS A 93 20.68 -10.40 3.39
N PHE A 94 19.91 -9.88 2.44
CA PHE A 94 20.10 -10.11 1.01
C PHE A 94 21.47 -9.63 0.54
N ALA A 95 21.88 -8.42 0.92
CA ALA A 95 23.19 -7.88 0.62
C ALA A 95 24.33 -8.74 1.19
N ARG A 96 24.15 -9.31 2.39
CA ARG A 96 25.13 -10.23 3.00
C ARG A 96 25.24 -11.55 2.25
N GLN A 97 24.11 -12.18 1.90
CA GLN A 97 24.09 -13.40 1.06
C GLN A 97 24.79 -13.12 -0.28
N PHE A 98 24.46 -11.99 -0.91
CA PHE A 98 25.10 -11.56 -2.15
C PHE A 98 26.63 -11.43 -2.01
N SER A 99 27.12 -10.76 -0.96
CA SER A 99 28.56 -10.57 -0.75
C SER A 99 29.34 -11.87 -0.50
N ARG A 100 28.65 -12.93 -0.06
CA ARG A 100 29.22 -14.25 0.19
C ARG A 100 29.11 -15.17 -1.02
N ASN A 101 28.54 -14.68 -2.12
CA ASN A 101 28.21 -15.49 -3.28
C ASN A 101 27.30 -16.68 -2.91
N GLU A 102 26.42 -16.48 -1.92
CA GLU A 102 25.38 -17.44 -1.54
C GLU A 102 24.03 -17.00 -2.13
N PRO A 103 23.43 -17.77 -3.04
CA PRO A 103 22.14 -17.41 -3.62
C PRO A 103 21.02 -17.47 -2.58
N VAL A 104 20.08 -16.53 -2.68
CA VAL A 104 18.87 -16.47 -1.86
C VAL A 104 17.83 -17.42 -2.46
N MET A 105 17.93 -18.69 -2.07
CA MET A 105 17.00 -19.74 -2.51
C MET A 105 15.60 -19.58 -1.89
N PHE A 106 14.59 -20.14 -2.54
CA PHE A 106 13.20 -20.13 -2.06
C PHE A 106 13.06 -20.61 -0.61
N ASP A 107 13.68 -21.75 -0.26
CA ASP A 107 13.64 -22.31 1.10
C ASP A 107 14.29 -21.42 2.15
N TRP A 108 15.31 -20.64 1.75
CA TRP A 108 15.91 -19.64 2.63
C TRP A 108 14.92 -18.49 2.88
N LEU A 109 14.27 -18.00 1.82
CA LEU A 109 13.30 -16.92 1.91
C LEU A 109 12.09 -17.32 2.76
N CYS A 110 11.54 -18.51 2.54
CA CYS A 110 10.43 -19.05 3.33
C CYS A 110 10.76 -19.11 4.83
N ARG A 111 11.98 -19.52 5.20
CA ARG A 111 12.42 -19.50 6.60
C ARG A 111 12.58 -18.08 7.14
N HIS A 112 13.10 -17.15 6.33
CA HIS A 112 13.29 -15.76 6.74
C HIS A 112 11.97 -15.02 7.00
N ILE A 113 10.94 -15.28 6.18
CA ILE A 113 9.60 -14.69 6.34
C ILE A 113 8.66 -15.52 7.23
N SER A 114 9.13 -16.63 7.80
CA SER A 114 8.31 -17.56 8.61
C SER A 114 7.08 -18.12 7.87
N TRP A 115 7.26 -18.51 6.61
CA TRP A 115 6.20 -19.16 5.82
C TRP A 115 5.90 -20.58 6.33
N PRO A 116 4.62 -21.04 6.37
CA PRO A 116 3.41 -20.39 5.88
C PRO A 116 2.83 -19.33 6.84
N LEU A 117 2.28 -18.27 6.25
CA LEU A 117 1.67 -17.16 6.98
C LEU A 117 0.21 -17.44 7.33
N VAL A 118 -0.26 -16.82 8.41
CA VAL A 118 -1.63 -16.96 8.92
C VAL A 118 -2.42 -15.66 8.76
N PRO A 119 -3.76 -15.72 8.68
CA PRO A 119 -4.59 -14.51 8.65
C PRO A 119 -4.35 -13.59 9.87
N PRO A 120 -4.38 -12.26 9.69
CA PRO A 120 -4.10 -11.32 10.75
C PRO A 120 -5.22 -11.34 11.80
N LYS A 121 -4.85 -11.24 13.07
CA LYS A 121 -5.81 -11.18 14.20
C LYS A 121 -6.02 -9.76 14.70
N ASN A 122 -5.08 -8.88 14.42
CA ASN A 122 -5.08 -7.47 14.83
C ASN A 122 -4.38 -6.61 13.76
N ILE A 123 -4.40 -5.28 13.91
CA ILE A 123 -3.80 -4.36 12.94
C ILE A 123 -2.28 -4.51 12.83
N LYS A 124 -1.59 -4.82 13.92
CA LYS A 124 -0.13 -5.02 13.88
C LYS A 124 0.24 -6.24 13.04
N ASP A 125 -0.56 -7.31 13.10
CA ASP A 125 -0.38 -8.48 12.26
C ASP A 125 -0.57 -8.12 10.78
N LEU A 126 -1.58 -7.31 10.45
CA LEU A 126 -1.84 -6.86 9.08
C LEU A 126 -0.68 -6.04 8.52
N VAL A 127 -0.18 -5.06 9.29
CA VAL A 127 1.00 -4.25 8.93
C VAL A 127 2.24 -5.14 8.75
N HIS A 128 2.41 -6.16 9.59
CA HIS A 128 3.52 -7.10 9.42
C HIS A 128 3.40 -7.91 8.12
N LEU A 129 2.19 -8.36 7.74
CA LEU A 129 1.98 -9.06 6.47
C LEU A 129 2.29 -8.16 5.27
N GLU A 130 1.93 -6.87 5.32
CA GLU A 130 2.32 -5.87 4.32
C GLU A 130 3.84 -5.73 4.23
N ALA A 131 4.54 -5.63 5.37
CA ALA A 131 6.00 -5.59 5.38
C ALA A 131 6.63 -6.87 4.82
N VAL A 132 6.01 -8.05 5.02
CA VAL A 132 6.46 -9.30 4.38
C VAL A 132 6.24 -9.23 2.87
N HIS A 133 5.11 -8.69 2.41
CA HIS A 133 4.86 -8.48 0.99
C HIS A 133 5.93 -7.59 0.34
N ASP A 134 6.30 -6.48 0.98
CA ASP A 134 7.38 -5.59 0.53
C ASP A 134 8.74 -6.31 0.43
N VAL A 135 9.01 -7.28 1.31
CA VAL A 135 10.23 -8.12 1.22
C VAL A 135 10.19 -9.05 0.02
N LEU A 136 9.03 -9.57 -0.35
CA LEU A 136 8.86 -10.38 -1.58
C LEU A 136 9.04 -9.52 -2.82
N ASP A 137 8.49 -8.30 -2.84
CA ASP A 137 8.71 -7.34 -3.93
C ASP A 137 10.19 -6.97 -4.05
N LEU A 138 10.88 -6.76 -2.93
CA LEU A 138 12.32 -6.51 -2.93
C LEU A 138 13.10 -7.69 -3.53
N TYR A 139 12.75 -8.94 -3.17
CA TYR A 139 13.36 -10.13 -3.77
C TYR A 139 13.15 -10.14 -5.28
N LEU A 140 11.92 -9.92 -5.74
CA LEU A 140 11.58 -9.91 -7.16
C LEU A 140 12.28 -8.78 -7.90
N TRP A 141 12.39 -7.60 -7.30
CA TRP A 141 13.10 -6.47 -7.88
C TRP A 141 14.59 -6.79 -8.11
N LEU A 142 15.21 -7.47 -7.14
CA LEU A 142 16.60 -7.91 -7.22
C LEU A 142 16.81 -9.06 -8.21
N SER A 143 15.82 -9.96 -8.39
CA SER A 143 15.94 -11.08 -9.34
C SER A 143 16.06 -10.66 -10.80
N TYR A 144 15.47 -9.53 -11.19
CA TYR A 144 15.68 -8.97 -12.53
C TYR A 144 17.09 -8.45 -12.79
N ARG A 145 17.89 -8.23 -11.73
CA ARG A 145 19.25 -7.65 -11.81
C ARG A 145 20.34 -8.66 -11.50
N PHE A 146 20.04 -9.62 -10.64
CA PHE A 146 20.97 -10.62 -10.12
C PHE A 146 20.36 -12.02 -10.21
N MET A 147 20.06 -12.47 -11.42
CA MET A 147 19.33 -13.72 -11.68
C MET A 147 19.97 -14.94 -11.01
N ASP A 148 21.31 -15.03 -11.01
CA ASP A 148 22.03 -16.15 -10.39
C ASP A 148 21.95 -16.15 -8.85
N MET A 149 21.77 -14.97 -8.26
CA MET A 149 21.71 -14.79 -6.80
C MET A 149 20.28 -14.82 -6.25
N PHE A 150 19.29 -14.61 -7.10
CA PHE A 150 17.86 -14.61 -6.77
C PHE A 150 17.08 -15.44 -7.81
N PRO A 151 17.34 -16.76 -7.90
CA PRO A 151 16.87 -17.58 -9.02
C PRO A 151 15.37 -17.91 -8.99
N ASP A 152 14.73 -17.84 -7.81
CA ASP A 152 13.42 -18.45 -7.58
C ASP A 152 12.22 -17.49 -7.78
N ALA A 153 12.35 -16.52 -8.69
CA ALA A 153 11.33 -15.48 -8.90
C ALA A 153 9.91 -16.05 -9.15
N GLY A 154 9.80 -17.18 -9.85
CA GLY A 154 8.52 -17.85 -10.10
C GLY A 154 7.86 -18.38 -8.82
N HIS A 155 8.63 -19.05 -7.96
CA HIS A 155 8.15 -19.56 -6.68
C HIS A 155 7.79 -18.41 -5.72
N VAL A 156 8.61 -17.36 -5.69
CA VAL A 156 8.37 -16.17 -4.86
C VAL A 156 7.09 -15.44 -5.28
N ARG A 157 6.85 -15.27 -6.58
CA ARG A 157 5.60 -14.66 -7.08
C ARG A 157 4.36 -15.50 -6.72
N ALA A 158 4.48 -16.82 -6.68
CA ALA A 158 3.37 -17.70 -6.30
C ALA A 158 3.01 -17.55 -4.81
N ILE A 159 3.98 -17.43 -3.90
CA ILE A 159 3.69 -17.17 -2.48
C ILE A 159 3.27 -15.73 -2.22
N GLN A 160 3.77 -14.76 -3.00
CA GLN A 160 3.34 -13.37 -2.94
C GLN A 160 1.85 -13.25 -3.23
N LYS A 161 1.36 -13.90 -4.30
CA LYS A 161 -0.06 -13.94 -4.60
C LYS A 161 -0.90 -14.55 -3.47
N LYS A 162 -0.42 -15.63 -2.84
CA LYS A 162 -1.10 -16.23 -1.69
C LYS A 162 -1.12 -15.30 -0.48
N LEU A 163 -0.05 -14.52 -0.27
CA LEU A 163 0.02 -13.52 0.77
C LEU A 163 -0.97 -12.37 0.49
N ASP A 164 -1.09 -11.91 -0.75
CA ASP A 164 -2.11 -10.92 -1.15
C ASP A 164 -3.52 -11.39 -0.80
N ASP A 165 -3.85 -12.65 -1.07
CA ASP A 165 -5.15 -13.23 -0.71
C ASP A 165 -5.37 -13.17 0.82
N ILE A 166 -4.33 -13.43 1.63
CA ILE A 166 -4.39 -13.35 3.10
C ILE A 166 -4.57 -11.90 3.57
N ILE A 167 -3.83 -10.95 3.00
CA ILE A 167 -3.94 -9.52 3.30
C ILE A 167 -5.34 -9.03 2.92
N GLN A 168 -5.86 -9.42 1.75
CA GLN A 168 -7.20 -9.08 1.30
C GLN A 168 -8.28 -9.52 2.31
N ILE A 169 -8.18 -10.74 2.84
CA ILE A 169 -9.08 -11.22 3.90
C ILE A 169 -8.97 -10.34 5.16
N GLY A 170 -7.75 -9.94 5.53
CA GLY A 170 -7.50 -9.02 6.64
C GLY A 170 -8.16 -7.65 6.44
N VAL A 171 -7.95 -7.03 5.28
CA VAL A 171 -8.50 -5.72 4.92
C VAL A 171 -10.03 -5.76 4.86
N LEU A 172 -10.63 -6.82 4.29
CA LEU A 172 -12.08 -6.99 4.28
C LEU A 172 -12.69 -7.07 5.70
N ASN A 173 -11.90 -7.51 6.68
CA ASN A 173 -12.29 -7.60 8.09
C ASN A 173 -11.66 -6.50 8.96
N ILE A 174 -11.19 -5.39 8.38
CA ILE A 174 -10.39 -4.38 9.08
C ILE A 174 -11.07 -3.82 10.33
N THR A 175 -12.39 -3.64 10.31
CA THR A 175 -13.16 -3.17 11.47
C THR A 175 -13.03 -4.10 12.68
N ARG A 176 -13.01 -5.42 12.46
CA ARG A 176 -12.78 -6.41 13.52
C ARG A 176 -11.35 -6.39 14.03
N LEU A 177 -10.38 -6.15 13.15
CA LEU A 177 -8.97 -6.04 13.51
C LEU A 177 -8.72 -4.80 14.39
N ILE A 178 -9.34 -3.67 14.07
CA ILE A 178 -9.26 -2.43 14.86
C ILE A 178 -9.84 -2.67 16.27
N GLN A 179 -11.02 -3.28 16.36
CA GLN A 179 -11.64 -3.61 17.65
C GLN A 179 -10.76 -4.53 18.49
N ALA A 180 -10.19 -5.58 17.90
CA ALA A 180 -9.25 -6.48 18.58
C ALA A 180 -7.98 -5.77 19.07
N SER A 181 -7.47 -4.79 18.30
CA SER A 181 -6.32 -3.95 18.68
C SER A 181 -6.62 -3.01 19.86
N GLN A 182 -7.83 -2.48 19.97
CA GLN A 182 -8.25 -1.61 21.08
C GLN A 182 -8.38 -2.40 22.39
N VAL A 183 -9.09 -3.55 22.34
CA VAL A 183 -9.29 -4.42 23.51
C VAL A 183 -7.96 -4.94 24.07
N THR A 184 -7.01 -5.29 23.20
CA THR A 184 -5.67 -5.75 23.64
C THR A 184 -4.88 -4.62 24.33
N SER A 185 -5.06 -3.38 23.89
CA SER A 185 -4.35 -2.22 24.47
C SER A 185 -4.93 -1.83 25.83
N GLU A 186 -6.26 -1.91 26.00
CA GLU A 186 -6.94 -1.66 27.28
C GLU A 186 -6.62 -2.74 28.32
N ALA A 187 -6.55 -4.01 27.91
CA ALA A 187 -6.21 -5.12 28.80
C ALA A 187 -4.75 -5.10 29.32
N MET A 188 -3.83 -4.42 28.62
CA MET A 188 -2.42 -4.27 29.02
C MET A 188 -2.11 -2.98 29.77
N GLY A 189 -3.09 -2.10 30.03
CA GLY A 189 -2.90 -0.90 30.86
C GLY A 189 -1.84 0.08 30.35
N VAL A 190 -1.60 0.13 29.04
CA VAL A 190 -0.64 1.06 28.43
C VAL A 190 -1.39 2.28 27.87
N LEU A 191 -1.20 3.44 28.50
CA LEU A 191 -1.59 4.74 27.94
C LEU A 191 -0.72 5.00 26.69
N VAL A 192 -1.34 5.01 25.51
CA VAL A 192 -0.68 5.48 24.29
C VAL A 192 -1.39 6.74 23.80
N GLU A 193 -0.59 7.80 23.75
CA GLU A 193 -0.84 9.10 23.15
C GLU A 193 -1.32 8.94 21.70
N GLY A 194 -2.40 9.65 21.36
CA GLY A 194 -3.26 9.36 20.20
C GLY A 194 -2.54 9.30 18.86
N LEU A 195 -2.84 8.27 18.08
CA LEU A 195 -2.66 8.27 16.63
C LEU A 195 -3.77 9.14 16.03
N SER A 196 -3.46 10.41 15.77
CA SER A 196 -4.28 11.28 14.93
C SER A 196 -4.27 10.74 13.50
N ILE A 197 -5.37 10.13 13.08
CA ILE A 197 -5.62 9.83 11.66
C ILE A 197 -6.01 11.15 11.03
N ASP A 198 -5.10 11.74 10.25
CA ASP A 198 -5.40 12.89 9.38
C ASP A 198 -6.44 12.47 8.33
N ASP A 199 -7.67 12.93 8.51
CA ASP A 199 -8.80 12.70 7.63
C ASP A 199 -8.72 13.64 6.42
N ARG A 200 -7.80 13.35 5.48
CA ARG A 200 -7.76 13.98 4.16
C ARG A 200 -7.48 12.95 3.08
N LEU A 201 -8.56 12.35 2.57
CA LEU A 201 -8.60 11.65 1.29
C LEU A 201 -8.23 12.61 0.14
N PRO A 202 -7.25 12.29 -0.73
CA PRO A 202 -7.10 12.94 -2.02
C PRO A 202 -8.22 12.48 -2.96
N GLN A 203 -8.92 13.44 -3.59
CA GLN A 203 -9.88 13.17 -4.65
C GLN A 203 -9.15 12.57 -5.85
N ALA A 204 -9.53 11.36 -6.25
CA ALA A 204 -9.06 10.74 -7.48
C ALA A 204 -9.75 11.41 -8.68
N GLU A 205 -8.97 12.10 -9.51
CA GLU A 205 -9.40 12.54 -10.84
C GLU A 205 -9.53 11.34 -11.78
N MET A 206 -10.71 11.19 -12.37
CA MET A 206 -10.98 10.26 -13.46
C MET A 206 -10.26 10.74 -14.72
N THR A 207 -9.33 9.94 -15.25
CA THR A 207 -8.81 10.11 -16.61
C THR A 207 -9.48 9.09 -17.54
N GLU A 208 -10.24 9.61 -18.49
CA GLU A 208 -10.86 8.88 -19.59
C GLU A 208 -9.78 8.44 -20.59
N ILE A 209 -9.70 7.14 -20.88
CA ILE A 209 -8.98 6.62 -22.04
C ILE A 209 -10.01 6.30 -23.12
N SER A 210 -10.07 7.18 -24.12
CA SER A 210 -10.80 6.99 -25.36
C SER A 210 -10.12 5.93 -26.22
N THR A 211 -10.83 4.85 -26.56
CA THR A 211 -10.54 4.03 -27.75
C THR A 211 -11.85 3.75 -28.48
N ASN A 212 -11.97 4.26 -29.71
CA ASN A 212 -13.11 4.01 -30.58
C ASN A 212 -12.68 3.14 -31.78
N LYS A 213 -13.47 2.06 -31.96
CA LYS A 213 -13.99 1.50 -33.23
C LYS A 213 -13.00 0.93 -34.27
N GLU A 214 -13.27 -0.14 -35.02
CA GLU A 214 -14.43 -1.04 -35.23
C GLU A 214 -13.97 -2.17 -36.19
N MET A 215 -14.53 -3.38 -36.10
CA MET A 215 -15.24 -4.09 -37.18
C MET A 215 -15.37 -5.61 -36.94
N ALA A 216 -16.52 -6.13 -37.37
CA ALA A 216 -17.16 -7.38 -36.98
C ALA A 216 -17.00 -8.52 -38.01
N SER A 217 -17.35 -9.76 -37.63
CA SER A 217 -18.50 -10.52 -38.21
C SER A 217 -18.53 -12.03 -37.86
N GLY A 218 -19.69 -12.49 -37.38
CA GLY A 218 -20.41 -13.67 -37.92
C GLY A 218 -20.25 -15.07 -37.29
N PRO A 219 -21.31 -15.94 -37.29
CA PRO A 219 -21.58 -16.89 -36.20
C PRO A 219 -21.64 -18.39 -36.61
N ARG A 220 -21.70 -19.33 -35.64
CA ARG A 220 -22.34 -20.66 -35.80
C ARG A 220 -22.62 -21.41 -34.47
N ARG A 221 -23.83 -21.98 -34.36
CA ARG A 221 -24.36 -22.97 -33.39
C ARG A 221 -23.74 -24.37 -33.70
N ALA A 222 -23.80 -25.47 -32.92
CA ALA A 222 -24.71 -25.99 -31.89
C ALA A 222 -24.13 -27.26 -31.19
N ARG A 223 -24.80 -27.67 -30.09
CA ARG A 223 -25.08 -29.05 -29.58
C ARG A 223 -24.05 -29.82 -28.69
N GLY A 224 -24.46 -30.07 -27.43
CA GLY A 224 -23.92 -31.12 -26.52
C GLY A 224 -24.41 -32.54 -26.86
N PRO A 225 -24.28 -33.58 -25.97
CA PRO A 225 -24.69 -33.54 -24.55
C PRO A 225 -23.89 -34.35 -23.48
N LYS A 226 -24.04 -33.88 -22.23
CA LYS A 226 -24.28 -34.54 -20.89
C LYS A 226 -23.37 -35.61 -20.24
N ALA A 227 -23.09 -35.30 -18.95
CA ALA A 227 -22.93 -36.10 -17.71
C ALA A 227 -21.49 -36.05 -17.13
N ARG A 228 -21.21 -35.83 -15.83
CA ARG A 228 -21.95 -36.11 -14.59
C ARG A 228 -21.37 -35.28 -13.42
N SER A 229 -22.24 -34.91 -12.50
CA SER A 229 -22.13 -34.20 -11.21
C SER A 229 -20.91 -34.43 -10.30
N LEU A 230 -20.42 -33.34 -9.68
CA LEU A 230 -20.02 -33.29 -8.27
C LEU A 230 -20.50 -31.97 -7.65
N GLN A 231 -21.44 -32.09 -6.72
CA GLN A 231 -22.02 -31.03 -5.89
C GLN A 231 -21.35 -31.13 -4.52
N SER A 232 -20.76 -30.05 -4.00
CA SER A 232 -20.69 -29.71 -2.56
C SER A 232 -19.77 -28.50 -2.32
N ALA A 233 -20.24 -27.30 -2.64
CA ALA A 233 -19.64 -26.04 -2.14
C ALA A 233 -20.64 -24.86 -2.21
N ASP A 234 -21.67 -24.96 -3.04
CA ASP A 234 -22.65 -23.87 -3.26
C ASP A 234 -23.76 -23.77 -2.20
N ALA A 235 -23.79 -24.64 -1.19
CA ALA A 235 -24.86 -24.65 -0.18
C ALA A 235 -24.73 -23.55 0.90
N GLN A 236 -23.59 -22.84 0.98
CA GLN A 236 -23.37 -21.82 2.03
C GLN A 236 -23.37 -20.37 1.51
N LEU A 237 -23.26 -20.13 0.20
CA LEU A 237 -23.42 -18.80 -0.39
C LEU A 237 -24.88 -18.42 -0.67
N GLY A 238 -25.80 -19.39 -0.69
CA GLY A 238 -27.24 -19.16 -0.97
C GLY A 238 -28.04 -18.53 0.18
N LEU A 239 -27.55 -18.60 1.43
CA LEU A 239 -28.28 -18.11 2.60
C LEU A 239 -28.14 -16.59 2.82
N LEU A 240 -27.10 -15.96 2.26
CA LEU A 240 -26.88 -14.51 2.41
C LEU A 240 -27.68 -13.66 1.41
N ALA A 241 -28.22 -14.28 0.36
CA ALA A 241 -28.95 -13.58 -0.70
C ALA A 241 -30.46 -13.42 -0.45
N GLN A 242 -31.02 -14.00 0.63
CA GLN A 242 -32.46 -14.05 0.85
C GLN A 242 -33.05 -13.05 1.85
N MET A 243 -32.25 -12.23 2.54
CA MET A 243 -32.82 -11.32 3.54
C MET A 243 -33.11 -9.94 2.95
N LYS A 244 -34.22 -9.76 2.23
CA LYS A 244 -34.71 -8.42 1.83
C LYS A 244 -35.48 -7.79 3.00
N GLY A 245 -35.05 -6.61 3.45
CA GLY A 245 -35.69 -5.84 4.53
C GLY A 245 -34.83 -4.64 4.94
N PRO A 246 -35.41 -3.65 5.67
CA PRO A 246 -34.68 -2.49 6.17
C PRO A 246 -33.52 -2.93 7.07
N LEU A 247 -32.40 -2.21 6.97
CA LEU A 247 -31.13 -2.52 7.64
C LEU A 247 -31.30 -2.77 9.16
N THR A 248 -32.20 -2.05 9.79
CA THR A 248 -32.52 -2.13 11.21
C THR A 248 -33.02 -3.52 11.64
N GLU A 249 -33.87 -4.16 10.83
CA GLU A 249 -34.36 -5.51 11.11
C GLU A 249 -33.26 -6.56 10.98
N ARG A 250 -32.33 -6.37 10.04
CA ARG A 250 -31.17 -7.24 9.87
C ARG A 250 -30.24 -7.17 11.08
N LEU A 251 -29.99 -5.97 11.60
CA LEU A 251 -29.13 -5.77 12.77
C LEU A 251 -29.75 -6.36 14.05
N ILE A 252 -31.08 -6.30 14.18
CA ILE A 252 -31.81 -6.96 15.29
C ILE A 252 -31.78 -8.49 15.16
N GLN A 253 -31.99 -9.04 13.95
CA GLN A 253 -31.91 -10.49 13.72
C GLN A 253 -30.52 -11.07 13.95
N GLN A 254 -29.46 -10.29 13.69
CA GLN A 254 -28.08 -10.69 13.92
C GLN A 254 -27.64 -10.55 15.39
N GLY A 255 -28.51 -10.09 16.29
CA GLY A 255 -28.20 -9.88 17.70
C GLY A 255 -27.21 -8.73 17.95
N LEU A 256 -26.92 -7.92 16.92
CA LEU A 256 -26.02 -6.77 16.98
C LEU A 256 -26.71 -5.50 17.49
N LEU A 257 -28.05 -5.51 17.52
CA LEU A 257 -28.88 -4.44 18.09
C LEU A 257 -30.02 -5.03 18.93
N SER A 258 -30.18 -4.58 20.17
CA SER A 258 -31.38 -4.90 20.96
C SER A 258 -32.51 -3.91 20.65
N LYS A 259 -33.77 -4.37 20.76
CA LYS A 259 -34.95 -3.51 20.57
C LYS A 259 -35.02 -2.37 21.59
N GLU A 260 -34.34 -2.50 22.72
CA GLU A 260 -34.29 -1.49 23.78
C GLU A 260 -33.32 -0.35 23.40
N VAL A 261 -32.15 -0.70 22.85
CA VAL A 261 -31.16 0.28 22.37
C VAL A 261 -31.72 1.10 21.20
N LEU A 262 -32.51 0.48 20.32
CA LEU A 262 -33.17 1.19 19.22
C LEU A 262 -34.16 2.26 19.73
N LYS A 263 -34.99 1.91 20.72
CA LYS A 263 -35.95 2.85 21.32
C LYS A 263 -35.25 4.00 22.05
N GLN A 264 -34.09 3.73 22.64
CA GLN A 264 -33.31 4.76 23.31
C GLN A 264 -32.68 5.74 22.31
N LEU A 265 -32.13 5.23 21.20
CA LEU A 265 -31.61 6.06 20.11
C LEU A 265 -32.72 6.88 19.42
N GLU A 266 -33.91 6.31 19.24
CA GLU A 266 -35.07 7.04 18.70
C GLU A 266 -35.48 8.19 19.63
N LYS A 267 -35.46 7.95 20.95
CA LYS A 267 -35.73 8.97 21.97
C LYS A 267 -34.67 10.06 21.99
N GLU A 268 -33.40 9.71 21.84
CA GLU A 268 -32.28 10.67 21.77
C GLU A 268 -32.32 11.50 20.49
N TRP A 269 -32.70 10.90 19.35
CA TRP A 269 -32.87 11.62 18.09
C TRP A 269 -34.04 12.61 18.17
N LEU A 270 -35.19 12.21 18.71
CA LEU A 270 -36.32 13.12 18.92
C LEU A 270 -35.95 14.28 19.85
N ALA A 271 -35.23 13.99 20.94
CA ALA A 271 -34.74 15.02 21.86
C ALA A 271 -33.75 16.00 21.21
N GLN A 272 -32.98 15.57 20.20
CA GLN A 272 -32.10 16.44 19.43
C GLN A 272 -32.84 17.32 18.42
N GLN A 273 -34.01 16.88 17.91
CA GLN A 273 -34.84 17.71 17.04
C GLN A 273 -35.59 18.80 17.83
N ASP A 274 -36.03 18.51 19.06
CA ASP A 274 -36.69 19.48 19.94
C ASP A 274 -35.73 20.53 20.54
N ALA A 275 -34.41 20.31 20.46
CA ALA A 275 -33.40 21.23 21.00
C ALA A 275 -33.07 22.43 20.09
N HIS A 276 -33.70 22.54 18.91
CA HIS A 276 -33.55 23.68 18.01
C HIS A 276 -34.91 24.19 17.49
N PRO A 277 -35.64 25.03 18.27
CA PRO A 277 -36.73 25.82 17.72
C PRO A 277 -36.16 27.03 16.96
N ASP A 278 -36.76 27.29 15.81
CA ASP A 278 -36.53 28.41 14.91
C ASP A 278 -36.21 29.75 15.60
N VAL A 279 -35.12 30.40 15.18
CA VAL A 279 -35.00 31.85 15.20
C VAL A 279 -35.00 32.31 13.75
N ASN A 280 -36.18 32.57 13.22
CA ASN A 280 -36.36 33.40 12.04
C ASN A 280 -37.35 34.52 12.37
N GLU A 281 -36.83 35.67 12.76
CA GLU A 281 -37.53 36.94 12.52
C GLU A 281 -36.55 38.09 12.23
N ASN A 282 -36.73 38.63 11.03
CA ASN A 282 -36.84 40.05 10.70
C ASN A 282 -35.67 40.84 10.05
N ARG A 283 -36.08 41.51 8.94
CA ARG A 283 -35.52 42.68 8.23
C ARG A 283 -34.30 42.40 7.32
N SER A 284 -34.21 42.87 6.07
CA SER A 284 -34.90 43.98 5.40
C SER A 284 -34.82 43.86 3.88
N SER A 285 -35.87 44.36 3.23
CA SER A 285 -35.96 44.65 1.81
C SER A 285 -34.95 45.69 1.34
N THR A 286 -34.20 45.42 0.29
CA THR A 286 -33.60 46.45 -0.57
C THR A 286 -33.90 46.16 -2.04
N LYS A 287 -34.56 47.14 -2.68
CA LYS A 287 -34.92 47.19 -4.10
C LYS A 287 -33.74 47.67 -4.96
N HIS A 288 -33.86 47.39 -6.27
CA HIS A 288 -33.09 47.85 -7.44
C HIS A 288 -31.92 46.94 -7.84
N LYS A 289 -31.74 46.54 -9.11
CA LYS A 289 -32.25 47.04 -10.40
C LYS A 289 -31.98 45.95 -11.45
N GLU A 290 -32.98 45.51 -12.21
CA GLU A 290 -32.75 44.72 -13.43
C GLU A 290 -33.48 45.40 -14.59
N LYS A 291 -32.71 45.79 -15.61
CA LYS A 291 -33.18 46.34 -16.88
C LYS A 291 -33.32 45.19 -17.86
N LYS A 292 -34.55 45.03 -18.38
CA LYS A 292 -34.87 44.25 -19.58
C LYS A 292 -34.01 44.67 -20.77
N LYS A 293 -33.61 43.68 -21.56
CA LYS A 293 -33.81 43.67 -23.00
C LYS A 293 -34.63 42.44 -23.34
#